data_AF-A0ABD6HC77-F1
#
_entry.id   AF-A0ABD6HC77-F1
#
_cell.length_a   1.000
_cell.length_b   1.000
_cell.length_c   1.000
_cell.angle_alpha   90.00
_cell.angle_beta   90.00
_cell.angle_gamma   90.00
#
_symmetry.space_group_name_H-M   'P 1'
#
loop_
_entity.id
_entity.type
_entity.pdbx_description
1 polymer ?
#
loop_
_entity_poly.entity_id
_entity_poly.type
_entity_poly.pdbx_seq_one_letter_code
_entity_poly.pdbx_strand_id
1 'polypeptide(L)'
;MRGMDVRQWLVATARHVRRLTDRPIIVRPHPGMKNEDFAALEAELATVSGLHLSGLSSLTVVDELARAHCTICYSSSFSLDSLLQGVPVITLSRFNIAAPICSKQIEDVVDPPLPEREQLFYDIAYAHWTLDEIRAGDVLKRFAPILAMRCAGVSRQARHSPAHSVLPGFQLQGL
;
A
#
# COMPACT_ATOMS: atom_id res chain seq x y z
N MET A 1 12.92 3.10 -2.77
CA MET A 1 12.31 3.56 -1.50
C MET A 1 12.83 4.95 -1.09
N ARG A 2 12.58 6.02 -1.86
CA ARG A 2 13.08 7.39 -1.55
C ARG A 2 14.58 7.47 -1.20
N GLY A 3 15.42 6.77 -1.97
CA GLY A 3 16.87 6.70 -1.71
C GLY A 3 17.32 5.62 -0.71
N MET A 4 16.40 4.93 -0.03
CA MET A 4 16.73 3.78 0.81
C MET A 4 17.00 2.53 -0.04
N ASP A 5 18.06 1.81 0.29
CA ASP A 5 18.40 0.51 -0.29
C ASP A 5 17.41 -0.56 0.21
N VAL A 6 16.79 -1.25 -0.74
CA VAL A 6 15.73 -2.23 -0.46
C VAL A 6 16.27 -3.43 0.32
N ARG A 7 17.48 -3.88 0.01
CA ARG A 7 18.09 -5.06 0.65
C ARG A 7 18.46 -4.73 2.10
N GLN A 8 19.10 -3.59 2.32
CA GLN A 8 19.42 -3.12 3.68
C GLN A 8 18.17 -2.98 4.55
N TRP A 9 17.12 -2.35 4.00
CA TRP A 9 15.84 -2.25 4.70
C TRP A 9 15.26 -3.62 5.04
N LEU A 10 15.29 -4.54 4.07
CA LEU A 10 14.68 -5.84 4.23
C LEU A 10 15.42 -6.69 5.26
N VAL A 11 16.76 -6.73 5.21
CA VAL A 11 17.60 -7.44 6.18
C VAL A 11 17.42 -6.85 7.58
N ALA A 12 17.40 -5.52 7.72
CA ALA A 12 17.18 -4.86 9.00
C ALA A 12 15.80 -5.20 9.59
N THR A 13 14.77 -5.17 8.75
CA THR A 13 13.39 -5.51 9.13
C THR A 13 13.28 -6.98 9.53
N ALA A 14 13.83 -7.90 8.72
CA ALA A 14 13.82 -9.34 9.00
C ALA A 14 14.55 -9.67 10.30
N ARG A 15 15.72 -9.06 10.56
CA ARG A 15 16.44 -9.20 11.83
C ARG A 15 15.63 -8.66 13.01
N HIS A 16 14.87 -7.59 12.82
CA HIS A 16 13.97 -7.08 13.85
C HIS A 16 12.87 -8.10 14.15
N VAL A 17 12.12 -8.53 13.14
CA VAL A 17 11.05 -9.53 13.29
C VAL A 17 11.55 -10.81 13.93
N ARG A 18 12.72 -11.31 13.54
CA ARG A 18 13.32 -12.52 14.11
C ARG A 18 13.61 -12.42 15.62
N ARG A 19 13.80 -11.21 16.17
CA ARG A 19 13.95 -11.03 17.63
C ARG A 19 12.61 -11.11 18.38
N LEU A 20 11.50 -10.99 17.68
CA LEU A 20 10.15 -10.93 18.25
C LEU A 20 9.40 -12.26 18.09
N THR A 21 9.74 -13.05 17.08
CA THR A 21 9.04 -14.29 16.77
C THR A 21 9.92 -15.32 16.06
N ASP A 22 9.64 -16.60 16.33
CA ASP A 22 10.28 -17.73 15.65
C ASP A 22 9.59 -18.15 14.35
N ARG A 23 8.47 -17.51 13.97
CA ARG A 23 7.72 -17.86 12.75
C ARG A 23 8.60 -17.79 11.49
N PRO A 24 8.31 -18.61 10.46
CA PRO A 24 8.97 -18.48 9.16
C PRO A 24 8.71 -17.08 8.59
N ILE A 25 9.76 -16.45 8.05
CA ILE A 25 9.65 -15.16 7.36
C ILE A 25 9.78 -15.43 5.87
N ILE A 26 8.72 -15.13 5.11
CA ILE A 26 8.71 -15.27 3.65
C ILE A 26 8.91 -13.91 3.00
N VAL A 27 9.96 -13.77 2.19
CA VAL A 27 10.28 -12.53 1.48
C VAL A 27 9.79 -12.64 0.05
N ARG A 28 8.84 -11.78 -0.32
CA ARG A 28 8.32 -11.69 -1.69
C ARG A 28 9.00 -10.56 -2.46
N PRO A 29 9.91 -10.84 -3.41
CA PRO A 29 10.53 -9.81 -4.22
C PRO A 29 9.52 -9.20 -5.19
N HIS A 30 9.79 -7.97 -5.63
CA HIS A 30 8.98 -7.31 -6.64
C HIS A 30 9.10 -8.04 -8.00
N PRO A 31 8.02 -8.24 -8.77
CA PRO A 31 8.10 -8.95 -10.06
C PRO A 31 9.07 -8.33 -11.08
N GLY A 32 9.29 -7.02 -10.98
CA GLY A 32 10.27 -6.29 -11.80
C GLY A 32 11.68 -6.19 -11.22
N MET A 33 12.02 -6.96 -10.17
CA MET A 33 13.38 -7.01 -9.63
C MET A 33 14.33 -7.68 -10.63
N LYS A 34 15.53 -7.13 -10.83
CA LYS A 34 16.54 -7.73 -11.71
C LYS A 34 17.10 -9.01 -11.08
N ASN A 35 17.49 -9.97 -11.91
CA ASN A 35 18.03 -11.26 -11.44
C ASN A 35 19.29 -11.10 -10.57
N GLU A 36 20.17 -10.15 -10.89
CA GLU A 36 21.39 -9.86 -10.12
C GLU A 36 21.04 -9.33 -8.71
N ASP A 37 20.05 -8.44 -8.62
CA ASP A 37 19.56 -7.92 -7.33
C ASP A 37 18.89 -9.02 -6.51
N PHE A 38 18.20 -9.95 -7.17
CA PHE A 38 17.58 -11.11 -6.52
C PHE A 38 18.63 -12.07 -5.95
N ALA A 39 19.68 -12.41 -6.70
CA ALA A 39 20.75 -13.28 -6.22
C ALA A 39 21.52 -12.66 -5.05
N ALA A 40 21.79 -11.35 -5.12
CA ALA A 40 22.40 -10.62 -4.01
C ALA A 40 21.49 -10.60 -2.76
N LEU A 41 20.18 -10.40 -2.97
CA LEU A 41 19.20 -10.50 -1.89
C LEU A 41 19.22 -11.90 -1.26
N GLU A 42 19.13 -12.96 -2.05
CA GLU A 42 19.18 -14.35 -1.56
C GLU A 42 20.40 -14.61 -0.67
N ALA A 43 21.59 -14.20 -1.11
CA ALA A 43 22.82 -14.35 -0.34
C ALA A 43 22.79 -13.57 0.99
N GLU A 44 22.26 -12.35 1.00
CA GLU A 44 22.09 -11.56 2.22
C GLU A 44 21.07 -12.18 3.18
N LEU A 45 19.97 -12.72 2.65
CA LEU A 45 18.91 -13.35 3.45
C LEU A 45 19.36 -14.66 4.09
N ALA A 46 20.25 -15.41 3.44
CA ALA A 46 20.86 -16.60 4.01
C ALA A 46 21.62 -16.32 5.33
N THR A 47 21.97 -15.06 5.61
CA THR A 47 22.60 -14.66 6.88
C THR A 47 21.63 -14.56 8.07
N VAL A 48 20.32 -14.68 7.84
CA VAL A 48 19.28 -14.58 8.86
C VAL A 48 18.49 -15.89 8.93
N SER A 49 18.43 -16.52 10.10
CA SER A 49 17.75 -17.82 10.25
C SER A 49 16.23 -17.73 9.99
N GLY A 50 15.68 -18.79 9.38
CA GLY A 50 14.24 -18.93 9.12
C GLY A 50 13.67 -17.90 8.13
N LEU A 51 14.54 -17.28 7.33
CA LEU A 51 14.18 -16.37 6.26
C LEU A 51 14.21 -17.14 4.94
N HIS A 52 13.09 -17.16 4.25
CA HIS A 52 12.94 -17.86 2.97
C HIS A 52 12.49 -16.86 1.93
N LEU A 53 13.07 -16.92 0.73
CA LEU A 53 12.48 -16.23 -0.40
C LEU A 53 11.18 -16.92 -0.78
N SER A 54 10.19 -16.13 -1.21
CA SER A 54 8.98 -16.61 -1.86
C SER A 54 9.43 -17.36 -3.12
N GLY A 55 9.49 -18.68 -2.96
CA GLY A 55 10.06 -19.63 -3.91
C GLY A 55 9.28 -20.95 -3.90
N LEU A 56 8.06 -20.93 -3.38
CA LEU A 56 7.12 -22.03 -3.53
C LEU A 56 6.60 -21.93 -4.97
N SER A 57 7.37 -22.47 -5.91
CA SER A 57 7.03 -22.56 -7.33
C SER A 57 5.67 -23.22 -7.60
N SER A 58 5.04 -23.79 -6.57
CA SER A 58 3.72 -24.40 -6.57
C SER A 58 2.62 -23.61 -5.86
N LEU A 59 2.92 -22.53 -5.13
CA LEU A 59 1.91 -21.75 -4.39
C LEU A 59 1.60 -20.42 -5.06
N THR A 60 0.31 -20.10 -5.14
CA THR A 60 -0.14 -18.79 -5.59
C THR A 60 -0.02 -17.75 -4.47
N VAL A 61 -0.13 -16.47 -4.81
CA VAL A 61 -0.25 -15.37 -3.83
C VAL A 61 -1.37 -15.63 -2.83
N VAL A 62 -2.48 -16.16 -3.31
CA VAL A 62 -3.65 -16.46 -2.48
C VAL A 62 -3.32 -17.55 -1.47
N ASP A 63 -2.59 -18.59 -1.88
CA ASP A 63 -2.16 -19.68 -0.99
C ASP A 63 -1.16 -19.19 0.07
N GLU A 64 -0.23 -18.31 -0.32
CA GLU A 64 0.72 -17.70 0.62
C GLU A 64 -0.02 -16.82 1.65
N LEU A 65 -0.96 -15.99 1.21
CA LEU A 65 -1.74 -15.11 2.09
C LEU A 65 -2.66 -15.91 3.02
N ALA A 66 -3.30 -16.99 2.55
CA ALA A 66 -4.14 -17.85 3.38
C ALA A 66 -3.39 -18.50 4.56
N ARG A 67 -2.06 -18.59 4.46
CA ARG A 67 -1.17 -19.14 5.50
C ARG A 67 -0.43 -18.05 6.29
N ALA A 68 -0.54 -16.79 5.88
CA ALA A 68 0.22 -15.71 6.46
C ALA A 68 -0.37 -15.27 7.81
N HIS A 69 0.48 -15.13 8.81
CA HIS A 69 0.09 -14.54 10.10
C HIS A 69 -0.16 -13.03 9.98
N CYS A 70 0.70 -12.34 9.24
CA CYS A 70 0.57 -10.96 8.82
C CYS A 70 1.53 -10.68 7.66
N THR A 71 1.35 -9.55 6.98
CA THR A 71 2.32 -9.04 6.01
C THR A 71 2.95 -7.75 6.50
N ILE A 72 4.23 -7.55 6.16
CA ILE A 72 4.96 -6.32 6.46
C ILE A 72 5.30 -5.65 5.14
N CYS A 73 4.70 -4.48 4.90
CA CYS A 73 4.86 -3.72 3.67
C CYS A 73 5.47 -2.35 3.98
N TYR A 74 6.53 -1.97 3.25
CA TYR A 74 7.00 -0.58 3.33
C TYR A 74 5.99 0.36 2.67
N SER A 75 5.96 0.41 1.34
CA SER A 75 5.05 1.24 0.54
C SER A 75 4.42 0.47 -0.62
N SER A 76 4.45 -0.86 -0.58
CA SER A 76 3.86 -1.72 -1.61
C SER A 76 2.34 -1.68 -1.54
N SER A 77 1.67 -1.72 -2.69
CA SER A 77 0.21 -1.91 -2.79
C SER A 77 -0.24 -3.33 -2.44
N PHE A 78 0.70 -4.28 -2.29
CA PHE A 78 0.43 -5.64 -1.82
C PHE A 78 -0.24 -5.68 -0.43
N SER A 79 -0.17 -4.57 0.32
CA SER A 79 -0.97 -4.35 1.52
C SER A 79 -2.47 -4.51 1.27
N LEU A 80 -2.96 -4.07 0.10
CA LEU A 80 -4.37 -4.22 -0.28
C LEU A 80 -4.75 -5.67 -0.52
N ASP A 81 -3.90 -6.44 -1.22
CA ASP A 81 -4.13 -7.87 -1.45
C ASP A 81 -4.21 -8.62 -0.12
N SER A 82 -3.32 -8.30 0.81
CA SER A 82 -3.30 -8.87 2.15
C SER A 82 -4.59 -8.55 2.92
N LEU A 83 -4.98 -7.28 2.96
CA LEU A 83 -6.21 -6.84 3.62
C LEU A 83 -7.45 -7.47 2.98
N LEU A 84 -7.50 -7.60 1.66
CA LEU A 84 -8.62 -8.21 0.95
C LEU A 84 -8.82 -9.66 1.38
N GLN A 85 -7.73 -10.39 1.60
CA GLN A 85 -7.72 -11.77 2.12
C GLN A 85 -7.93 -11.87 3.64
N GLY A 86 -8.14 -10.75 4.33
CA GLY A 86 -8.31 -10.74 5.79
C GLY A 86 -7.00 -10.95 6.56
N VAL A 87 -5.85 -10.79 5.92
CA VAL A 87 -4.53 -10.90 6.55
C VAL A 87 -4.13 -9.55 7.15
N PRO A 88 -3.77 -9.48 8.44
CA PRO A 88 -3.26 -8.26 9.07
C PRO A 88 -2.03 -7.69 8.35
N VAL A 89 -1.91 -6.37 8.33
CA VAL A 89 -0.80 -5.68 7.65
C VAL A 89 -0.14 -4.67 8.57
N ILE A 90 1.19 -4.72 8.61
CA ILE A 90 2.05 -3.70 9.22
C ILE A 90 2.65 -2.86 8.08
N THR A 91 2.41 -1.56 8.12
CA THR A 91 2.87 -0.60 7.12
C THR A 91 3.98 0.29 7.66
N LEU A 92 5.20 0.13 7.17
CA LEU A 92 6.37 0.86 7.69
C LEU A 92 6.63 2.20 7.00
N SER A 93 5.77 2.59 6.05
CA SER A 93 5.82 3.89 5.41
C SER A 93 4.47 4.58 5.43
N ARG A 94 4.46 5.88 5.79
CA ARG A 94 3.25 6.72 5.69
C ARG A 94 2.72 6.87 4.27
N PHE A 95 3.49 6.45 3.26
CA PHE A 95 3.12 6.49 1.85
C PHE A 95 2.50 5.18 1.36
N ASN A 96 2.37 4.18 2.23
CA ASN A 96 1.56 3.01 1.92
C ASN A 96 0.09 3.44 1.83
N ILE A 97 -0.63 2.93 0.83
CA ILE A 97 -2.05 3.22 0.64
C ILE A 97 -2.90 2.79 1.83
N ALA A 98 -2.50 1.73 2.54
CA ALA A 98 -3.19 1.22 3.73
C ALA A 98 -2.67 1.84 5.05
N ALA A 99 -1.68 2.73 5.00
CA ALA A 99 -1.10 3.35 6.21
C ALA A 99 -2.08 4.10 7.12
N PRO A 100 -3.23 4.64 6.65
CA PRO A 100 -4.22 5.26 7.53
C PRO A 100 -4.89 4.30 8.51
N ILE A 101 -4.99 3.01 8.19
CA ILE A 101 -5.74 2.02 8.99
C ILE A 101 -4.86 0.90 9.56
N CYS A 102 -3.67 0.68 9.00
CA CYS A 102 -2.76 -0.38 9.43
C CYS A 102 -1.83 0.04 10.56
N SER A 103 -1.32 -0.96 11.29
CA SER A 103 -0.22 -0.74 12.23
C SER A 103 1.02 -0.18 11.53
N LYS A 104 1.84 0.55 12.29
CA LYS A 104 3.13 1.10 11.88
C LYS A 104 4.29 0.59 12.73
N GLN A 105 4.02 -0.30 13.67
CA GLN A 105 4.99 -0.85 14.61
C GLN A 105 5.34 -2.27 14.22
N ILE A 106 6.64 -2.60 14.20
CA ILE A 106 7.09 -3.96 13.85
C ILE A 106 6.73 -4.94 14.97
N GLU A 107 6.67 -4.44 16.20
CA GLU A 107 6.37 -5.17 17.44
C GLU A 107 5.01 -5.86 17.39
N ASP A 108 4.05 -5.29 16.66
CA ASP A 108 2.72 -5.86 16.47
C ASP A 108 2.75 -7.18 15.67
N VAL A 109 3.89 -7.61 15.11
CA VAL A 109 4.05 -8.91 14.45
C VAL A 109 3.76 -10.11 15.36
N VAL A 110 3.74 -9.91 16.69
CA VAL A 110 3.40 -10.95 17.67
C VAL A 110 1.90 -11.20 17.72
N ASP A 111 1.11 -10.13 17.71
CA ASP A 111 -0.36 -10.10 17.73
C ASP A 111 -0.88 -8.97 16.83
N PRO A 112 -0.93 -9.21 15.51
CA PRO A 112 -1.10 -8.15 14.52
C PRO A 112 -2.56 -7.72 14.40
N PRO A 113 -2.88 -6.42 14.53
CA PRO A 113 -4.25 -5.96 14.46
C PRO A 113 -4.81 -6.10 13.04
N LEU A 114 -6.01 -6.66 12.91
CA LEU A 114 -6.79 -6.64 11.68
C LEU A 114 -7.77 -5.45 11.74
N PRO A 115 -7.53 -4.35 10.99
CA PRO A 115 -8.41 -3.19 11.03
C PRO A 115 -9.70 -3.43 10.23
N GLU A 116 -10.74 -2.67 10.56
CA GLU A 116 -11.88 -2.50 9.67
C GLU A 116 -11.42 -1.79 8.39
N ARG A 117 -11.80 -2.33 7.24
CA ARG A 117 -11.18 -2.04 5.94
C ARG A 117 -12.18 -1.72 4.85
N GLU A 118 -13.47 -1.89 5.11
CA GLU A 118 -14.53 -1.61 4.16
C GLU A 118 -14.45 -0.17 3.61
N GLN A 119 -14.28 0.83 4.49
CA GLN A 119 -14.18 2.22 4.07
C GLN A 119 -12.94 2.50 3.18
N LEU A 120 -11.81 1.85 3.46
CA LEU A 120 -10.62 1.98 2.62
C LEU A 120 -10.91 1.47 1.20
N PHE A 121 -11.59 0.33 1.09
CA PHE A 121 -11.96 -0.23 -0.21
C PHE A 121 -13.02 0.60 -0.93
N TYR A 122 -13.95 1.23 -0.21
CA TYR A 122 -14.85 2.23 -0.80
C TYR A 122 -14.10 3.43 -1.37
N ASP A 123 -13.14 3.97 -0.64
CA ASP A 123 -12.32 5.10 -1.11
C ASP A 123 -11.51 4.73 -2.37
N ILE A 124 -10.97 3.51 -2.41
CA ILE A 124 -10.22 2.98 -3.57
C ILE A 124 -11.15 2.72 -4.76
N ALA A 125 -12.30 2.10 -4.55
CA ALA A 125 -13.29 1.86 -5.60
C ALA A 125 -13.75 3.17 -6.21
N TYR A 126 -13.98 4.20 -5.39
CA TYR A 126 -14.35 5.54 -5.83
C TYR A 126 -13.25 6.25 -6.65
N ALA A 127 -11.99 5.80 -6.54
CA ALA A 127 -10.87 6.33 -7.32
C ALA A 127 -10.68 5.63 -8.68
N HIS A 128 -11.48 4.61 -9.00
CA HIS A 128 -11.48 3.96 -10.31
C HIS A 128 -12.49 4.62 -11.24
N TRP A 129 -12.05 4.87 -12.47
CA TRP A 129 -12.86 5.48 -13.52
C TRP A 129 -12.71 4.67 -14.80
N THR A 130 -13.82 4.48 -15.50
CA THR A 130 -13.87 3.83 -16.81
C THR A 130 -13.28 4.75 -17.88
N LEU A 131 -12.90 4.16 -19.01
CA LEU A 131 -12.41 4.93 -20.16
C LEU A 131 -13.47 5.90 -20.68
N ASP A 132 -14.74 5.54 -20.61
CA ASP A 132 -15.83 6.40 -21.09
C ASP A 132 -16.08 7.58 -20.16
N GLU A 133 -16.01 7.40 -18.84
CA GLU A 133 -16.04 8.50 -17.86
C GLU A 133 -14.85 9.45 -18.03
N ILE A 134 -13.67 8.90 -18.32
CA ILE A 134 -12.48 9.70 -18.62
C ILE A 134 -12.69 10.52 -19.89
N ARG A 135 -13.17 9.90 -20.99
CA ARG A 135 -13.45 10.58 -22.27
C ARG A 135 -14.55 11.63 -22.16
N ALA A 136 -15.59 11.36 -21.38
CA ALA A 136 -16.68 12.31 -21.09
C ALA A 136 -16.23 13.49 -20.19
N GLY A 137 -14.99 13.43 -19.69
CA GLY A 137 -14.38 14.47 -18.86
C GLY A 137 -14.84 14.45 -17.40
N ASP A 138 -15.47 13.37 -16.93
CA ASP A 138 -16.07 13.32 -15.59
C ASP A 138 -15.01 13.37 -14.48
N VAL A 139 -13.85 12.75 -14.71
CA VAL A 139 -12.67 12.88 -13.85
C VAL A 139 -12.25 14.34 -13.72
N LEU A 140 -12.14 15.05 -14.84
CA LEU A 140 -11.72 16.45 -14.83
C LEU A 140 -12.77 17.33 -14.15
N LYS A 141 -14.07 17.15 -14.45
CA LYS A 141 -15.16 17.87 -13.78
C LYS A 141 -15.11 17.68 -12.26
N ARG A 142 -14.78 16.47 -11.80
CA ARG A 142 -14.64 16.16 -10.36
C ARG A 142 -13.46 16.86 -9.71
N PHE A 143 -12.28 16.81 -10.33
CA PHE A 143 -11.04 17.27 -9.69
C PHE A 143 -10.68 18.72 -10.00
N ALA A 144 -11.10 19.29 -11.13
CA ALA A 144 -10.75 20.66 -11.53
C ALA A 144 -11.08 21.71 -10.46
N PRO A 145 -12.26 21.71 -9.80
CA PRO A 145 -12.55 22.68 -8.74
C PRO A 145 -11.63 22.54 -7.53
N ILE A 146 -11.25 21.31 -7.18
CA ILE A 146 -10.35 21.02 -6.05
C ILE A 146 -8.93 21.49 -6.37
N LEU A 147 -8.47 21.25 -7.60
CA LEU A 147 -7.16 21.67 -8.07
C LEU A 147 -7.08 23.20 -8.14
N ALA A 148 -8.09 23.87 -8.71
CA ALA A 148 -8.16 25.33 -8.76
C ALA A 148 -8.10 25.96 -7.35
N MET A 149 -8.87 25.42 -6.40
CA MET A 149 -8.84 25.86 -5.00
C MET A 149 -7.46 25.72 -4.34
N ARG A 150 -6.78 24.59 -4.58
CA ARG A 150 -5.43 24.35 -4.02
C ARG A 150 -4.37 25.24 -4.65
N CYS A 151 -4.44 25.49 -5.95
CA CYS A 151 -3.53 26.40 -6.66
C CYS A 151 -3.73 27.86 -6.22
N ALA A 152 -4.96 28.25 -5.88
CA ALA A 152 -5.28 29.57 -5.36
C ALA A 152 -4.88 29.79 -3.88
N GLY A 153 -4.26 28.79 -3.23
CA GLY A 153 -3.81 28.91 -1.83
C GLY A 153 -4.93 28.85 -0.78
N VAL A 154 -6.15 28.46 -1.16
CA VAL A 154 -7.28 28.36 -0.23
C VAL A 154 -7.20 27.04 0.53
N SER A 155 -6.84 27.10 1.82
CA SER A 155 -6.84 25.95 2.73
C SER A 155 -8.27 25.50 3.04
N ARG A 156 -8.52 24.18 3.12
CA ARG A 156 -9.81 23.65 3.56
C ARG A 156 -10.06 24.03 5.02
N GLN A 157 -11.10 24.83 5.28
CA GLN A 157 -11.77 24.79 6.59
C GLN A 157 -12.39 23.40 6.78
N ALA A 158 -12.33 22.87 8.00
CA ALA A 158 -12.90 21.58 8.37
C ALA A 158 -14.38 21.52 7.94
N ARG A 159 -14.77 20.46 7.23
CA ARG A 159 -16.12 20.35 6.65
C ARG A 159 -17.17 20.30 7.75
N HIS A 160 -17.99 21.34 7.85
CA HIS A 160 -19.40 21.19 8.21
C HIS A 160 -20.18 21.06 6.91
N SER A 161 -20.99 19.99 6.79
CA SER A 161 -21.93 19.84 5.67
C SER A 161 -23.01 20.92 5.81
N PRO A 162 -23.33 21.70 4.75
CA PRO A 162 -24.38 21.22 3.85
C PRO A 162 -24.25 21.64 2.37
N ALA A 163 -25.04 20.96 1.55
CA ALA A 163 -25.64 21.28 0.24
C ALA A 163 -24.80 21.88 -0.89
N HIS A 164 -24.92 21.22 -2.05
CA HIS A 164 -24.38 21.56 -3.36
C HIS A 164 -24.53 23.06 -3.73
N SER A 165 -23.40 23.72 -3.96
CA SER A 165 -23.33 24.85 -4.88
C SER A 165 -22.08 24.71 -5.74
N VAL A 166 -22.28 24.41 -7.03
CA VAL A 166 -21.23 24.56 -8.05
C VAL A 166 -21.07 26.05 -8.30
N LEU A 167 -19.83 26.56 -8.24
CA LEU A 167 -19.54 27.98 -8.43
C LEU A 167 -19.99 28.45 -9.84
N PRO A 168 -20.63 29.61 -9.99
CA PRO A 168 -20.97 30.17 -11.30
C PRO A 168 -19.69 30.60 -12.04
N GLY A 169 -19.51 30.16 -13.29
CA GLY A 169 -18.49 30.71 -14.20
C GLY A 169 -17.43 29.73 -14.74
N PHE A 170 -17.47 28.45 -14.40
CA PHE A 170 -16.53 27.47 -14.98
C PHE A 170 -17.11 26.88 -16.28
N GLN A 171 -16.79 27.50 -17.42
CA GLN A 171 -17.00 26.89 -18.74
C GLN A 171 -15.71 26.21 -19.19
N LEU A 172 -15.77 24.89 -19.40
CA LEU A 172 -14.73 24.13 -20.11
C LEU A 172 -14.80 24.52 -21.60
N GLN A 173 -13.87 25.35 -22.04
CA GLN A 173 -13.66 25.58 -23.47
C GLN A 173 -12.84 24.41 -24.05
N GLY A 174 -13.37 23.77 -25.09
CA GLY A 174 -12.61 22.93 -26.01
C GLY A 174 -12.66 21.43 -25.74
N LEU A 175 -13.77 20.80 -26.14
CA LEU A 175 -13.79 19.55 -26.93
C LEU A 175 -14.79 19.75 -28.07
#